data_AF-A0A9C8A8Z1-F1
#
_entry.id   AF-A0A9C8A8Z1-F1
#
_cell.length_a   1.000
_cell.length_b   1.000
_cell.length_c   1.000
_cell.angle_alpha   90.00
_cell.angle_beta   90.00
_cell.angle_gamma   90.00
#
_symmetry.space_group_name_H-M   'P 1'
#
loop_
_entity.id
_entity.type
_entity.pdbx_description
1 polymer ?
#
loop_
_entity_poly.entity_id
_entity_poly.type
_entity_poly.pdbx_seq_one_letter_code
_entity_poly.pdbx_strand_id
1 'polypeptide(L)'
;MLNWKNLDKYDKLFVIWAFTFQIILILHFALRKPFFESYTVKYGWLVYALCIPAVIISIILMRAGKSWHFWLGGFLFLLYAIFGFYIDYVAQIQFRNPFNVAVGIPYVILYLGTVMFYWWPLWPMSRRLWGGYTILYIIAMILNIRSH
;
A
#
# COMPACT_ATOMS: atom_id res chain seq x y z
N MET A 1 -24.95 3.91 8.62
CA MET A 1 -25.21 3.14 7.37
C MET A 1 -24.16 3.53 6.33
N LEU A 2 -23.55 2.57 5.61
CA LEU A 2 -22.74 2.92 4.44
C LEU A 2 -23.68 3.52 3.39
N ASN A 3 -23.62 4.83 3.16
CA ASN A 3 -24.43 5.46 2.11
C ASN A 3 -23.53 5.85 0.94
N TRP A 4 -23.18 4.87 0.11
CA TRP A 4 -22.33 5.04 -1.08
C TRP A 4 -22.83 6.18 -2.00
N LYS A 5 -24.14 6.41 -2.03
CA LYS A 5 -24.77 7.49 -2.80
C LYS A 5 -24.34 8.88 -2.33
N ASN A 6 -23.98 9.04 -1.05
CA ASN A 6 -23.57 10.31 -0.47
C ASN A 6 -22.08 10.63 -0.68
N LEU A 7 -21.27 9.66 -1.15
CA LEU A 7 -19.87 9.90 -1.48
C LEU A 7 -19.77 10.59 -2.84
N ASP A 8 -18.97 11.65 -2.92
CA ASP A 8 -18.68 12.26 -4.21
C ASP A 8 -17.77 11.35 -5.07
N LYS A 9 -17.54 11.75 -6.32
CA LYS A 9 -16.75 10.94 -7.26
C LYS A 9 -15.29 10.74 -6.82
N TYR A 10 -14.73 11.68 -6.08
CA TYR A 10 -13.34 11.64 -5.62
C TYR A 10 -13.20 10.78 -4.37
N ASP A 11 -14.19 10.80 -3.48
CA ASP A 11 -14.29 9.87 -2.35
C ASP A 11 -14.38 8.43 -2.85
N LYS A 12 -15.24 8.18 -3.86
CA LYS A 12 -15.36 6.87 -4.51
C LYS A 12 -14.05 6.43 -5.14
N LEU A 13 -13.35 7.33 -5.85
CA LEU A 13 -12.05 7.06 -6.44
C LEU A 13 -11.02 6.66 -5.37
N PHE A 14 -10.95 7.41 -4.26
CA PHE A 14 -10.07 7.07 -3.14
C PHE A 14 -10.39 5.69 -2.56
N VAL A 15 -11.67 5.40 -2.30
CA VAL A 15 -12.09 4.11 -1.73
C VAL A 15 -11.75 2.95 -2.68
N ILE A 16 -12.07 3.09 -3.97
CA ILE A 16 -11.74 2.07 -4.98
C ILE A 16 -10.23 1.83 -4.98
N TRP A 17 -9.44 2.89 -5.05
CA TRP A 17 -7.98 2.78 -5.07
C TRP A 17 -7.41 2.13 -3.79
N ALA A 18 -7.86 2.56 -2.61
CA ALA A 18 -7.42 2.03 -1.33
C ALA A 18 -7.65 0.51 -1.25
N PHE A 19 -8.84 0.04 -1.64
CA PHE A 19 -9.15 -1.39 -1.62
C PHE A 19 -8.40 -2.16 -2.72
N THR A 20 -8.28 -1.61 -3.92
CA THR A 20 -7.46 -2.22 -4.99
C THR A 20 -6.01 -2.39 -4.55
N PHE A 21 -5.41 -1.36 -3.97
CA PHE A 21 -4.05 -1.40 -3.44
C PHE A 21 -3.91 -2.51 -2.38
N GLN A 22 -4.83 -2.56 -1.41
CA GLN A 22 -4.79 -3.56 -0.34
C GLN A 22 -4.97 -5.00 -0.85
N ILE A 23 -5.85 -5.21 -1.83
CA ILE A 23 -6.05 -6.52 -2.47
C ILE A 23 -4.79 -6.95 -3.22
N ILE A 24 -4.15 -6.05 -3.96
CA ILE A 24 -2.91 -6.39 -4.67
C ILE A 24 -1.80 -6.76 -3.69
N LEU A 25 -1.68 -6.08 -2.55
CA LEU A 25 -0.72 -6.47 -1.50
C LEU A 25 -1.00 -7.88 -0.96
N ILE A 26 -2.26 -8.22 -0.69
CA ILE A 26 -2.64 -9.58 -0.27
C ILE A 26 -2.21 -10.62 -1.30
N LEU A 27 -2.53 -10.39 -2.58
CA LEU A 27 -2.15 -11.29 -3.67
C LEU A 27 -0.64 -11.43 -3.76
N HIS A 28 0.09 -10.32 -3.69
CA HIS A 28 1.55 -10.33 -3.71
C HIS A 28 2.12 -11.18 -2.56
N PHE A 29 1.69 -10.95 -1.31
CA PHE A 29 2.22 -11.70 -0.17
C PHE A 29 1.80 -13.17 -0.18
N ALA A 30 0.61 -13.49 -0.69
CA ALA A 30 0.16 -14.87 -0.87
C ALA A 30 1.03 -15.63 -1.90
N LEU A 31 1.40 -14.96 -2.99
CA LEU A 31 2.19 -15.56 -4.07
C LEU A 31 3.70 -15.53 -3.81
N ARG A 32 4.18 -14.65 -2.94
CA ARG A 32 5.61 -14.32 -2.78
C ARG A 32 6.50 -15.53 -2.48
N LYS A 33 6.09 -16.36 -1.52
CA LYS A 33 6.87 -17.53 -1.07
C LYS A 33 6.57 -18.78 -1.89
N PRO A 34 5.30 -19.13 -2.20
CA PRO A 34 4.99 -20.33 -2.98
C PRO A 34 5.48 -20.28 -4.43
N PHE A 35 5.56 -19.08 -5.03
CA PHE A 35 5.93 -18.89 -6.43
C PHE A 35 7.17 -17.98 -6.55
N PHE A 36 8.18 -18.21 -5.72
CA PHE A 36 9.32 -17.29 -5.61
C PHE A 36 10.04 -17.07 -6.96
N GLU A 37 10.42 -18.14 -7.65
CA GLU A 37 11.16 -18.04 -8.92
C GLU A 37 10.28 -17.57 -10.09
N SER A 38 9.05 -18.06 -10.18
CA SER A 38 8.15 -17.78 -11.30
C SER A 38 7.44 -16.43 -11.18
N TYR A 39 7.20 -15.95 -9.97
CA TYR A 39 6.50 -14.70 -9.67
C TYR A 39 7.39 -13.65 -9.00
N THR A 40 7.95 -13.93 -7.82
CA THR A 40 8.60 -12.88 -7.00
C THR A 40 9.82 -12.27 -7.67
N VAL A 41 10.69 -13.12 -8.23
CA VAL A 41 11.89 -12.66 -8.94
C VAL A 41 11.53 -11.90 -10.22
N LYS A 42 10.56 -12.39 -10.98
CA LYS A 42 10.21 -11.84 -12.31
C LYS A 42 9.30 -10.61 -12.24
N TYR A 43 8.34 -10.61 -11.33
CA TYR A 43 7.20 -9.70 -11.31
C TYR A 43 6.99 -8.99 -9.97
N GLY A 44 7.76 -9.31 -8.92
CA GLY A 44 7.63 -8.66 -7.61
C GLY A 44 7.81 -7.13 -7.67
N TRP A 45 8.62 -6.64 -8.60
CA TRP A 45 8.84 -5.21 -8.82
C TRP A 45 7.59 -4.46 -9.27
N LEU A 46 6.59 -5.15 -9.85
CA LEU A 46 5.33 -4.54 -10.26
C LEU A 46 4.58 -3.93 -9.08
N VAL A 47 4.76 -4.46 -7.87
CA VAL A 47 4.18 -3.86 -6.67
C VAL A 47 4.75 -2.47 -6.42
N TYR A 48 6.05 -2.26 -6.64
CA TYR A 48 6.65 -0.92 -6.55
C TYR A 48 6.12 0.02 -7.64
N ALA A 49 5.89 -0.49 -8.85
CA ALA A 49 5.36 0.29 -9.97
C ALA A 49 3.93 0.83 -9.73
N LEU A 50 3.18 0.25 -8.78
CA LEU A 50 1.86 0.78 -8.38
C LEU A 50 1.95 2.20 -7.78
N CYS A 51 3.15 2.69 -7.45
CA CYS A 51 3.32 4.08 -7.03
C CYS A 51 2.93 5.08 -8.15
N ILE A 52 3.04 4.69 -9.43
CA ILE A 52 2.67 5.54 -10.57
C ILE A 52 1.17 5.87 -10.54
N PRO A 53 0.25 4.88 -10.61
CA PRO A 53 -1.18 5.18 -10.48
C PRO A 53 -1.54 5.79 -9.12
N ALA A 54 -0.85 5.44 -8.03
CA ALA A 54 -1.06 6.03 -6.71
C ALA A 54 -0.81 7.55 -6.70
N VAL A 55 0.29 8.00 -7.29
CA VAL A 55 0.65 9.42 -7.40
C VAL A 55 -0.32 10.14 -8.33
N ILE A 56 -0.68 9.54 -9.47
CA ILE A 56 -1.69 10.13 -10.38
C ILE A 56 -3.00 10.39 -9.65
N ILE A 57 -3.51 9.40 -8.91
CA ILE A 57 -4.74 9.53 -8.12
C ILE A 57 -4.56 10.59 -7.03
N SER A 58 -3.42 10.62 -6.36
CA SER A 58 -3.11 11.62 -5.34
C SER A 58 -3.13 13.04 -5.90
N ILE A 59 -2.56 13.26 -7.09
CA ILE A 59 -2.60 14.55 -7.79
C ILE A 59 -4.04 14.93 -8.17
N ILE A 60 -4.84 13.97 -8.64
CA ILE A 60 -6.26 14.20 -8.96
C ILE A 60 -7.04 14.65 -7.71
N LEU A 61 -6.87 13.94 -6.59
CA LEU A 61 -7.54 14.26 -5.33
C LEU A 61 -7.08 15.61 -4.76
N MET A 62 -5.79 15.91 -4.85
CA MET A 62 -5.21 17.19 -4.44
C MET A 62 -5.79 18.36 -5.27
N ARG A 63 -5.83 18.23 -6.60
CA ARG A 63 -6.41 19.25 -7.49
C ARG A 63 -7.92 19.40 -7.32
N ALA A 64 -8.60 18.35 -6.85
CA ALA A 64 -10.02 18.38 -6.49
C ALA A 64 -10.30 19.06 -5.14
N GLY A 65 -9.28 19.56 -4.44
CA GLY A 65 -9.44 20.24 -3.14
C GLY A 65 -9.70 19.31 -1.96
N LYS A 66 -9.43 18.00 -2.09
CA LYS A 66 -9.57 17.07 -0.97
C LYS A 66 -8.49 17.36 0.09
N SER A 67 -8.85 17.09 1.36
CA SER A 67 -7.91 17.24 2.47
C SER A 67 -6.69 16.34 2.29
N TRP A 68 -5.55 16.76 2.86
CA TRP A 68 -4.25 16.12 2.65
C TRP A 68 -4.22 14.63 3.00
N HIS A 69 -4.99 14.21 3.99
CA HIS A 69 -5.07 12.81 4.40
C HIS A 69 -5.59 11.88 3.28
N PHE A 70 -6.29 12.39 2.27
CA PHE A 70 -6.77 11.59 1.13
C PHE A 70 -5.74 11.40 0.02
N TRP A 71 -4.77 12.32 -0.11
CA TRP A 71 -3.83 12.29 -1.24
C TRP A 71 -2.37 12.08 -0.80
N LEU A 72 -2.02 12.22 0.48
CA LEU A 72 -0.64 12.01 0.91
C LEU A 72 -0.15 10.57 0.70
N GLY A 73 -1.06 9.59 0.77
CA GLY A 73 -0.73 8.16 0.66
C GLY A 73 0.04 7.78 -0.61
N GLY A 74 -0.30 8.34 -1.78
CA GLY A 74 0.42 8.01 -3.02
C GLY A 74 1.83 8.60 -3.08
N PHE A 75 2.07 9.76 -2.46
CA PHE A 75 3.42 10.31 -2.36
C PHE A 75 4.28 9.54 -1.36
N LEU A 76 3.71 9.12 -0.24
CA LEU A 76 4.39 8.20 0.68
C LEU A 76 4.71 6.88 -0.02
N PHE A 77 3.80 6.39 -0.86
CA PHE A 77 4.04 5.19 -1.63
C PHE A 77 5.19 5.38 -2.63
N LEU A 78 5.28 6.53 -3.29
CA LEU A 78 6.41 6.83 -4.17
C LEU A 78 7.75 6.76 -3.43
N LEU A 79 7.84 7.37 -2.24
CA LEU A 79 9.04 7.30 -1.41
C LEU A 79 9.37 5.86 -1.00
N TYR A 80 8.36 5.11 -0.53
CA TYR A 80 8.50 3.69 -0.22
C TYR A 80 8.97 2.89 -1.45
N ALA A 81 8.39 3.15 -2.61
CA ALA A 81 8.68 2.40 -3.82
C ALA A 81 10.08 2.65 -4.34
N ILE A 82 10.54 3.91 -4.35
CA ILE A 82 11.91 4.25 -4.73
C ILE A 82 12.89 3.58 -3.76
N PHE A 83 12.66 3.73 -2.45
CA PHE A 83 13.53 3.15 -1.44
C PHE A 83 13.55 1.62 -1.47
N GLY A 84 12.38 0.99 -1.44
CA GLY A 84 12.23 -0.47 -1.44
C GLY A 84 12.73 -1.10 -2.72
N PHE A 85 12.44 -0.53 -3.89
CA PHE A 85 12.97 -1.01 -5.16
C PHE A 85 14.50 -0.93 -5.19
N TYR A 86 15.07 0.19 -4.74
CA TYR A 86 16.52 0.33 -4.67
C TYR A 86 17.14 -0.73 -3.75
N ILE A 87 16.60 -0.91 -2.54
CA ILE A 87 17.12 -1.89 -1.57
C ILE A 87 17.00 -3.33 -2.10
N ASP A 88 15.85 -3.73 -2.63
CA ASP A 88 15.59 -5.12 -3.02
C ASP A 88 16.18 -5.50 -4.39
N TYR A 89 16.17 -4.59 -5.37
CA TYR A 89 16.52 -4.90 -6.77
C TYR A 89 17.81 -4.25 -7.27
N VAL A 90 18.20 -3.08 -6.75
CA VAL A 90 19.40 -2.37 -7.24
C VAL A 90 20.61 -2.68 -6.36
N ALA A 91 20.50 -2.41 -5.06
CA ALA A 91 21.55 -2.62 -4.09
C ALA A 91 21.55 -4.05 -3.51
N GLN A 92 20.42 -4.77 -3.64
CA GLN A 92 20.22 -6.15 -3.16
C GLN A 92 20.68 -6.36 -1.71
N ILE A 93 20.41 -5.37 -0.84
CA ILE A 93 20.87 -5.39 0.55
C ILE A 93 20.03 -6.39 1.35
N GLN A 94 20.66 -7.44 1.86
CA GLN A 94 19.99 -8.37 2.76
C GLN A 94 19.85 -7.74 4.16
N PHE A 95 18.69 -7.13 4.43
CA PHE A 95 18.43 -6.46 5.71
C PHE A 95 17.52 -7.25 6.67
N ARG A 96 17.06 -8.45 6.26
CA ARG A 96 16.01 -9.20 6.97
C ARG A 96 16.57 -10.25 7.94
N ASN A 97 17.74 -10.84 7.67
CA ASN A 97 18.36 -11.86 8.53
C ASN A 97 19.90 -11.90 8.42
N PRO A 98 20.67 -11.34 9.38
CA PRO A 98 20.19 -10.65 10.58
C PRO A 98 19.47 -9.33 10.22
N PHE A 99 18.60 -8.86 11.11
CA PHE A 99 17.84 -7.63 10.85
C PHE A 99 18.74 -6.39 10.92
N ASN A 100 18.92 -5.71 9.77
CA ASN A 100 19.63 -4.44 9.72
C ASN A 100 18.65 -3.30 10.02
N VAL A 101 18.76 -2.76 11.22
CA VAL A 101 17.87 -1.71 11.76
C VAL A 101 17.87 -0.44 10.89
N ALA A 102 19.03 -0.04 10.37
CA ALA A 102 19.18 1.19 9.60
C ALA A 102 18.42 1.17 8.26
N VAL A 103 18.20 -0.02 7.70
CA VAL A 103 17.40 -0.21 6.48
C VAL A 103 15.97 -0.63 6.82
N GLY A 104 15.83 -1.59 7.73
CA GLY A 104 14.55 -2.20 8.07
C GLY A 104 13.56 -1.23 8.71
N ILE A 105 14.00 -0.33 9.60
CA ILE A 105 13.09 0.66 10.22
C ILE A 105 12.52 1.62 9.18
N PRO A 106 13.33 2.35 8.38
CA PRO A 106 12.80 3.22 7.33
C PRO A 106 11.89 2.49 6.36
N TYR A 107 12.27 1.26 5.97
CA TYR A 107 11.49 0.43 5.07
C TYR A 107 10.08 0.18 5.62
N VAL A 108 9.99 -0.30 6.87
CA VAL A 108 8.71 -0.62 7.53
C VAL A 108 7.89 0.64 7.77
N ILE A 109 8.51 1.75 8.19
CA ILE A 109 7.81 3.02 8.42
C ILE A 109 7.17 3.54 7.12
N LEU A 110 7.92 3.55 6.01
CA LEU A 110 7.41 4.01 4.72
C LEU A 110 6.27 3.11 4.20
N TYR A 111 6.42 1.79 4.35
CA TYR A 111 5.37 0.83 4.02
C TYR A 111 4.11 1.05 4.86
N LEU A 112 4.24 1.05 6.19
CA LEU A 112 3.11 1.20 7.10
C LEU A 112 2.44 2.57 6.93
N GLY A 113 3.23 3.64 6.81
CA GLY A 113 2.71 4.98 6.53
C GLY A 113 1.82 4.98 5.29
N THR A 114 2.31 4.41 4.18
CA THR A 114 1.51 4.28 2.95
C THR A 114 0.18 3.58 3.20
N VAL A 115 0.20 2.41 3.85
CA VAL A 115 -1.01 1.62 4.13
C VAL A 115 -1.96 2.36 5.07
N MET A 116 -1.45 3.04 6.09
CA MET A 116 -2.26 3.82 7.03
C MET A 116 -2.98 4.97 6.34
N PHE A 117 -2.34 5.64 5.37
CA PHE A 117 -2.97 6.71 4.60
C PHE A 117 -4.03 6.24 3.61
N TYR A 118 -4.08 4.95 3.27
CA TYR A 118 -5.23 4.38 2.56
C TYR A 118 -6.34 3.88 3.49
N TRP A 119 -6.01 3.64 4.77
CA TRP A 119 -6.94 3.11 5.75
C TRP A 119 -7.63 4.18 6.60
N TRP A 120 -6.86 5.03 7.29
CA TRP A 120 -7.40 6.00 8.26
C TRP A 120 -8.45 6.96 7.67
N PRO A 121 -8.30 7.49 6.44
CA PRO A 121 -9.31 8.38 5.88
C PRO A 121 -10.68 7.71 5.65
N LEU A 122 -10.75 6.37 5.64
CA LEU A 122 -12.02 5.63 5.57
C LEU A 122 -12.85 5.77 6.85
N TRP A 123 -12.24 6.08 8.00
CA TRP A 123 -12.92 6.17 9.29
C TRP A 123 -14.02 7.25 9.30
N PRO A 124 -13.74 8.52 8.95
CA PRO A 124 -14.77 9.55 8.87
C PRO A 124 -15.75 9.33 7.71
N MET A 125 -15.36 8.61 6.64
CA MET A 125 -16.24 8.30 5.50
C MET A 125 -17.29 7.25 5.84
N SER A 126 -16.86 6.13 6.41
CA SER A 126 -17.74 5.01 6.77
C SER A 126 -17.01 4.00 7.65
N ARG A 127 -17.54 3.79 8.85
CA ARG A 127 -17.11 2.72 9.77
C ARG A 127 -17.11 1.32 9.14
N ARG A 128 -18.02 1.08 8.17
CA ARG A 128 -18.08 -0.21 7.45
C ARG A 128 -16.92 -0.36 6.47
N LEU A 129 -16.56 0.69 5.72
CA LEU A 129 -15.39 0.64 4.82
C LEU A 129 -14.11 0.50 5.63
N TRP A 130 -13.98 1.28 6.71
CA TRP A 130 -12.84 1.18 7.60
C TRP A 130 -12.69 -0.23 8.17
N GLY A 131 -13.76 -0.83 8.68
CA GLY A 131 -13.75 -2.21 9.20
C GLY A 131 -13.45 -3.26 8.14
N GLY A 132 -14.00 -3.10 6.93
CA GLY A 132 -13.66 -3.96 5.80
C GLY A 132 -12.18 -3.89 5.43
N TYR A 133 -11.60 -2.68 5.41
CA TYR A 133 -10.17 -2.50 5.19
C TYR A 133 -9.34 -3.12 6.32
N THR A 134 -9.78 -3.00 7.59
CA THR A 134 -9.11 -3.64 8.75
C THR A 134 -8.96 -5.14 8.56
N ILE A 135 -10.00 -5.83 8.10
CA ILE A 135 -9.97 -7.27 7.86
C ILE A 135 -8.92 -7.60 6.77
N LEU A 136 -8.94 -6.87 5.65
CA LEU A 136 -7.97 -7.05 4.57
C LEU A 136 -6.53 -6.73 5.03
N TYR A 137 -6.36 -5.73 5.89
CA TYR A 137 -5.08 -5.38 6.48
C TYR A 137 -4.52 -6.51 7.35
N ILE A 138 -5.35 -7.09 8.23
CA ILE A 138 -4.95 -8.22 9.08
C ILE A 138 -4.54 -9.42 8.22
N ILE A 139 -5.32 -9.75 7.18
CA ILE A 139 -4.98 -10.82 6.24
C ILE A 139 -3.63 -10.54 5.57
N ALA A 140 -3.43 -9.34 5.04
CA ALA A 140 -2.17 -8.96 4.40
C ALA A 140 -0.99 -9.03 5.37
N MET A 141 -1.17 -8.60 6.62
CA MET A 141 -0.12 -8.64 7.64
C MET A 141 0.30 -10.07 7.96
N ILE A 142 -0.65 -10.98 8.18
CA ILE A 142 -0.36 -12.40 8.45
C ILE A 142 0.39 -13.02 7.27
N LEU A 143 -0.06 -12.76 6.04
CA LEU A 143 0.60 -13.27 4.83
C LEU A 143 2.00 -12.67 4.65
N ASN A 144 2.18 -11.37 4.91
CA ASN A 144 3.47 -10.71 4.82
C ASN A 144 4.48 -11.35 5.78
N ILE A 145 4.12 -11.53 7.05
CA ILE A 145 5.00 -12.13 8.05
C ILE A 145 5.38 -13.57 7.65
N ARG A 146 4.41 -14.39 7.23
CA ARG A 146 4.65 -15.80 6.85
C ARG A 146 5.48 -15.99 5.58
N SER A 147 5.49 -14.98 4.71
CA SER A 147 6.17 -15.02 3.41
C SER A 147 7.57 -14.42 3.43
N HIS A 148 8.03 -13.94 4.59
CA HIS A 148 9.45 -13.75 4.90
C HIS A 148 10.07 -15.05 5.43
#